data_AF-A0A7V9IJY8-F1
#
_entry.id   AF-A0A7V9IJY8-F1
#
_cell.length_a   1.000
_cell.length_b   1.000
_cell.length_c   1.000
_cell.angle_alpha   90.00
_cell.angle_beta   90.00
_cell.angle_gamma   90.00
#
_symmetry.space_group_name_H-M   'P 1'
#
loop_
_entity.id
_entity.type
_entity.pdbx_description
1 polymer ?
#
loop_
_entity_poly.entity_id
_entity_poly.type
_entity_poly.pdbx_seq_one_letter_code
_entity_poly.pdbx_strand_id
1 'polypeptide(L)'
;GDGRVPRRFTITQPRTGDFSTITSLLITAGERQWTVDVPEPDGSGTSTVTLPEAVDVEQVQVAIAAFDGIVITDRRYAEPVFLPVAISELSLGERVTMPDEIDLGCRRDVLQIDGETLGVRLSGSLEALLAGEPFTATPCAAAPLSLDAGEHRISASRRATTGLTVDRLLLTSEGSRVASVSTGEADADGFAPTEIVSRTRTSARATVGPCPQGCWFVFGEGYNDAWSAKVVTPTELEVLDPGAPTDRGSTQNLGAPTPVDGGFNGWFIPPTDDEVEVTVEWTAQRSATFGLLLSGVFIAVALALTLLDRSRSARSVEDHPELASVGSTEPAWHVAIGVMVGLVTAVMFIRPAWALPVAVVGAVAIVLRRVRLVGAAGLAVALWVGGSTAWTIWRERPFPSGLWLESIDGLHFLGLLAIVLVFTTSVLPDDARTGANGSEKSPSG
;
A
#
# COMPACT_ATOMS: atom_id res chain seq x y z
N GLY A 1 4.48 54.40 -16.96
CA GLY A 1 3.58 53.90 -18.01
C GLY A 1 2.34 54.75 -17.96
N ASP A 2 2.01 55.43 -19.05
CA ASP A 2 1.03 56.54 -19.09
C ASP A 2 -0.44 56.10 -18.99
N GLY A 3 -0.74 55.00 -18.27
CA GLY A 3 -2.12 54.58 -17.96
C GLY A 3 -3.02 54.42 -19.18
N ARG A 4 -2.49 54.15 -20.37
CA ARG A 4 -3.29 54.11 -21.59
C ARG A 4 -3.60 52.68 -22.00
N VAL A 5 -4.87 52.33 -22.07
CA VAL A 5 -5.31 51.12 -22.74
C VAL A 5 -5.44 51.38 -24.24
N PRO A 6 -4.69 50.65 -25.09
CA PRO A 6 -4.72 50.86 -26.52
C PRO A 6 -6.05 50.41 -27.10
N ARG A 7 -6.46 51.04 -28.21
CA ARG A 7 -7.67 50.65 -28.96
C ARG A 7 -7.61 49.20 -29.43
N ARG A 8 -6.41 48.67 -29.69
CA ARG A 8 -6.17 47.27 -30.04
C ARG A 8 -5.21 46.66 -29.02
N PHE A 9 -5.58 45.53 -28.46
CA PHE A 9 -4.76 44.74 -27.55
C PHE A 9 -4.88 43.27 -27.88
N THR A 10 -3.99 42.44 -27.35
CA THR A 10 -4.03 41.00 -27.56
C THR A 10 -4.30 40.25 -26.26
N ILE A 11 -5.03 39.15 -26.39
CA ILE A 11 -5.14 38.12 -25.38
C ILE A 11 -4.59 36.82 -25.94
N THR A 12 -3.91 36.04 -25.12
CA THR A 12 -3.48 34.69 -25.46
C THR A 12 -4.25 33.71 -24.59
N GLN A 13 -4.80 32.66 -25.21
CA GLN A 13 -5.56 31.62 -24.54
C GLN A 13 -4.72 30.34 -24.44
N PRO A 14 -4.81 29.55 -23.35
CA PRO A 14 -4.11 28.27 -23.26
C PRO A 14 -4.55 27.30 -24.37
N ARG A 15 -3.60 26.60 -24.98
CA ARG A 15 -3.87 25.69 -26.12
C ARG A 15 -3.98 24.21 -25.74
N THR A 16 -3.73 23.85 -24.48
CA THR A 16 -3.96 22.47 -24.06
C THR A 16 -5.47 22.25 -24.15
N GLY A 17 -5.95 21.12 -24.69
CA GLY A 17 -7.38 20.84 -24.92
C GLY A 17 -8.23 20.73 -23.65
N ASP A 18 -7.76 21.33 -22.56
CA ASP A 18 -8.29 21.37 -21.21
C ASP A 18 -8.98 22.72 -20.92
N PHE A 19 -9.12 23.60 -21.92
CA PHE A 19 -9.74 24.92 -21.77
C PHE A 19 -10.80 25.20 -22.86
N SER A 20 -11.87 25.89 -22.46
CA SER A 20 -12.91 26.43 -23.35
C SER A 20 -12.45 27.75 -23.98
N THR A 21 -12.95 28.07 -25.18
CA THR A 21 -12.51 29.24 -25.97
C THR A 21 -13.32 30.48 -25.62
N ILE A 22 -12.66 31.57 -25.25
CA ILE A 22 -13.29 32.87 -25.00
C ILE A 22 -13.80 33.47 -26.31
N THR A 23 -15.07 33.91 -26.32
CA THR A 23 -15.72 34.53 -27.49
C THR A 23 -16.14 35.99 -27.25
N SER A 24 -16.19 36.42 -25.98
CA SER A 24 -16.49 37.82 -25.65
C SER A 24 -15.86 38.25 -24.32
N LEU A 25 -15.42 39.52 -24.26
CA LEU A 25 -14.95 40.17 -23.05
C LEU A 25 -15.86 41.35 -22.69
N LEU A 26 -16.03 41.56 -21.39
CA LEU A 26 -16.54 42.79 -20.82
C LEU A 26 -15.36 43.62 -20.30
N ILE A 27 -15.19 44.81 -20.86
CA ILE A 27 -14.10 45.75 -20.53
C ILE A 27 -14.72 46.94 -19.81
N THR A 28 -14.26 47.20 -18.59
CA THR A 28 -14.65 48.37 -17.80
C THR A 28 -13.42 49.24 -17.55
N ALA A 29 -13.49 50.50 -17.98
CA ALA A 29 -12.41 51.47 -17.93
C ALA A 29 -12.94 52.84 -17.45
N GLY A 30 -12.75 53.14 -16.17
CA GLY A 30 -13.39 54.29 -15.54
C GLY A 30 -14.92 54.15 -15.55
N GLU A 31 -15.62 55.17 -16.07
CA GLU A 31 -17.09 55.14 -16.21
C GLU A 31 -17.57 54.45 -17.51
N ARG A 32 -16.65 54.02 -18.37
CA ARG A 32 -16.97 53.40 -19.66
C ARG A 32 -16.99 51.88 -19.55
N GLN A 33 -17.91 51.26 -20.28
CA GLN A 33 -18.07 49.81 -20.32
C GLN A 33 -18.39 49.35 -21.74
N TRP A 34 -17.72 48.30 -22.20
CA TRP A 34 -17.94 47.68 -23.52
C TRP A 34 -17.97 46.17 -23.41
N THR A 35 -18.93 45.56 -24.10
CA THR A 35 -18.86 44.15 -24.47
C THR A 35 -18.24 44.08 -25.86
N VAL A 36 -17.11 43.39 -25.98
CA VAL A 36 -16.36 43.26 -27.23
C VAL A 36 -16.22 41.79 -27.60
N ASP A 37 -16.33 41.51 -28.89
CA ASP A 37 -16.12 40.18 -29.43
C ASP A 37 -14.63 39.84 -29.40
N VAL A 38 -14.33 38.59 -29.07
CA VAL A 38 -12.99 38.00 -29.16
C VAL A 38 -12.95 37.15 -30.43
N PRO A 39 -12.18 37.55 -31.46
CA PRO A 39 -12.01 36.74 -32.65
C PRO A 39 -11.39 35.38 -32.33
N GLU A 40 -11.58 34.41 -33.22
CA GLU A 40 -10.90 33.11 -33.11
C GLU A 40 -9.39 33.31 -32.95
N PRO A 41 -8.76 32.58 -32.02
CA PRO A 41 -7.33 32.69 -31.79
C PRO A 41 -6.54 32.18 -33.01
N ASP A 42 -5.40 32.81 -33.27
CA ASP A 42 -4.47 32.36 -34.31
C ASP A 42 -3.74 31.06 -33.90
N GLY A 43 -2.81 30.61 -34.75
CA GLY A 43 -2.03 29.39 -34.48
C GLY A 43 -1.21 29.42 -33.18
N SER A 44 -0.96 30.60 -32.59
CA SER A 44 -0.29 30.75 -31.30
C SER A 44 -1.26 30.78 -30.10
N GLY A 45 -2.57 30.76 -30.34
CA GLY A 45 -3.59 30.94 -29.30
C GLY A 45 -3.94 32.42 -29.06
N THR A 46 -3.49 33.34 -29.92
CA THR A 46 -3.62 34.78 -29.71
C THR A 46 -4.80 35.35 -30.48
N SER A 47 -5.64 36.15 -29.80
CA SER A 47 -6.73 36.92 -30.41
C SER A 47 -6.45 38.42 -30.27
N THR A 48 -6.65 39.18 -31.35
CA THR A 48 -6.59 40.66 -31.33
C THR A 48 -7.96 41.23 -31.04
N VAL A 49 -8.12 41.88 -29.88
CA VAL A 49 -9.36 42.51 -29.43
C VAL A 49 -9.32 44.00 -29.77
N THR A 50 -10.43 44.53 -30.27
CA THR A 50 -10.56 45.94 -30.64
C THR A 50 -11.62 46.64 -29.81
N LEU A 51 -11.21 47.67 -29.07
CA LEU A 51 -12.11 48.59 -28.38
C LEU A 51 -12.65 49.67 -29.34
N PRO A 52 -13.81 50.28 -29.04
CA PRO A 52 -14.30 51.41 -29.82
C PRO A 52 -13.34 52.60 -29.86
N GLU A 53 -12.69 52.88 -28.73
CA GLU A 53 -11.70 53.95 -28.57
C GLU A 53 -10.55 53.52 -27.65
N ALA A 54 -9.43 54.25 -27.69
CA ALA A 54 -8.38 54.11 -26.68
C ALA A 54 -8.75 54.94 -25.45
N VAL A 55 -8.33 54.51 -24.26
CA VAL A 55 -8.75 55.13 -22.99
C VAL A 55 -7.55 55.33 -22.09
N ASP A 56 -7.41 56.53 -21.53
CA ASP A 56 -6.41 56.84 -20.52
C ASP A 56 -7.04 56.66 -19.13
N VAL A 57 -6.70 55.57 -18.44
CA VAL A 57 -7.19 55.17 -17.11
C VAL A 57 -6.10 54.41 -16.33
N GLU A 58 -6.05 54.62 -15.03
CA GLU A 58 -5.07 53.91 -14.18
C GLU A 58 -5.42 52.43 -13.96
N GLN A 59 -6.71 52.07 -14.09
CA GLN A 59 -7.20 50.73 -13.85
C GLN A 59 -8.21 50.31 -14.92
N VAL A 60 -8.09 49.07 -15.37
CA VAL A 60 -9.06 48.40 -16.24
C VAL A 60 -9.44 47.06 -15.64
N GLN A 61 -10.75 46.77 -15.69
CA GLN A 61 -11.28 45.46 -15.39
C GLN A 61 -11.62 44.74 -16.69
N VAL A 62 -11.11 43.51 -16.82
CA VAL A 62 -11.41 42.59 -17.91
C VAL A 62 -12.15 41.39 -17.33
N ALA A 63 -13.36 41.14 -17.80
CA ALA A 63 -14.14 39.97 -17.43
C ALA A 63 -14.49 39.15 -18.68
N ILE A 64 -14.52 37.83 -18.56
CA ILE A 64 -14.97 36.94 -19.63
C ILE A 64 -16.49 36.99 -19.66
N ALA A 65 -17.07 37.50 -20.75
CA ALA A 65 -18.51 37.69 -20.90
C ALA A 65 -19.19 36.48 -21.56
N ALA A 66 -18.50 35.84 -22.51
CA ALA A 66 -18.96 34.63 -23.17
C ALA A 66 -17.78 33.74 -23.60
N PHE A 67 -18.05 32.44 -23.72
CA PHE A 67 -17.11 31.44 -24.20
C PHE A 67 -17.86 30.32 -24.92
N ASP A 68 -17.17 29.61 -25.80
CA ASP A 68 -17.61 28.37 -26.40
C ASP A 68 -17.14 27.20 -25.53
N GLY A 69 -18.10 26.58 -24.84
CA GLY A 69 -17.85 25.64 -23.75
C GLY A 69 -17.61 24.21 -24.24
N ILE A 70 -16.45 23.66 -23.91
CA ILE A 70 -16.18 22.24 -24.13
C ILE A 70 -16.66 21.45 -22.92
N VAL A 71 -17.49 20.44 -23.14
CA VAL A 71 -17.99 19.54 -22.07
C VAL A 71 -17.19 18.25 -22.05
N ILE A 72 -16.67 17.89 -20.88
CA ILE A 72 -16.03 16.59 -20.64
C ILE A 72 -16.76 15.84 -19.52
N THR A 73 -16.51 14.54 -19.41
CA THR A 73 -16.93 13.75 -18.24
C THR A 73 -15.82 13.77 -17.20
N ASP A 74 -16.10 14.28 -15.99
CA ASP A 74 -15.15 14.28 -14.88
C ASP A 74 -14.75 12.84 -14.51
N ARG A 75 -13.45 12.58 -14.39
CA ARG A 75 -12.96 11.21 -14.13
C ARG A 75 -13.21 10.72 -12.70
N ARG A 76 -13.43 11.63 -11.74
CA ARG A 76 -13.60 11.30 -10.33
C ARG A 76 -15.06 11.02 -9.98
N TYR A 77 -15.99 11.77 -10.58
CA TYR A 77 -17.41 11.77 -10.27
C TYR A 77 -18.29 11.32 -11.44
N ALA A 78 -17.75 11.16 -12.65
CA ALA A 78 -18.45 10.75 -13.87
C ALA A 78 -19.59 11.70 -14.31
N GLU A 79 -19.50 12.98 -13.93
CA GLU A 79 -20.48 14.02 -14.27
C GLU A 79 -20.02 14.85 -15.47
N PRO A 80 -20.94 15.36 -16.32
CA PRO A 80 -20.59 16.30 -17.37
C PRO A 80 -20.22 17.66 -16.77
N VAL A 81 -19.03 18.16 -17.08
CA VAL A 81 -18.52 19.47 -16.62
C VAL A 81 -17.96 20.27 -17.79
N PHE A 82 -18.11 21.59 -17.76
CA PHE A 82 -17.43 22.48 -18.69
C PHE A 82 -15.94 22.56 -18.33
N LEU A 83 -15.08 22.51 -19.35
CA LEU A 83 -13.68 22.86 -19.18
C LEU A 83 -13.55 24.34 -18.79
N PRO A 84 -12.59 24.69 -17.92
CA PRO A 84 -12.37 26.06 -17.48
C PRO A 84 -12.05 26.99 -18.65
N VAL A 85 -12.27 28.30 -18.45
CA VAL A 85 -11.82 29.36 -19.34
C VAL A 85 -10.64 30.10 -18.69
N ALA A 86 -9.65 30.48 -19.49
CA ALA A 86 -8.46 31.16 -18.97
C ALA A 86 -7.80 32.06 -20.01
N ILE A 87 -7.09 33.08 -19.52
CA ILE A 87 -6.22 33.96 -20.30
C ILE A 87 -4.79 33.70 -19.80
N SER A 88 -3.87 33.32 -20.69
CA SER A 88 -2.46 33.09 -20.35
C SER A 88 -1.62 34.37 -20.45
N GLU A 89 -1.93 35.25 -21.38
CA GLU A 89 -1.27 36.56 -21.53
C GLU A 89 -2.30 37.63 -21.90
N LEU A 90 -2.13 38.83 -21.35
CA LEU A 90 -2.93 40.02 -21.63
C LEU A 90 -2.00 41.19 -21.90
N SER A 91 -1.96 41.65 -23.15
CA SER A 91 -1.03 42.72 -23.58
C SER A 91 -1.75 44.06 -23.70
N LEU A 92 -1.92 44.76 -22.58
CA LEU A 92 -2.59 46.07 -22.50
C LEU A 92 -1.62 47.27 -22.45
N GLY A 93 -0.31 47.04 -22.51
CA GLY A 93 0.69 48.10 -22.38
C GLY A 93 2.13 47.59 -22.49
N GLU A 94 3.07 48.39 -21.98
CA GLU A 94 4.50 48.05 -21.95
C GLU A 94 4.75 46.85 -21.02
N ARG A 95 5.60 45.92 -21.47
CA ARG A 95 5.98 44.75 -20.68
C ARG A 95 6.94 45.15 -19.57
N VAL A 96 6.65 44.73 -18.35
CA VAL A 96 7.57 44.85 -17.22
C VAL A 96 8.49 43.64 -17.22
N THR A 97 9.80 43.86 -17.14
CA THR A 97 10.77 42.79 -16.93
C THR A 97 10.89 42.49 -15.43
N MET A 98 10.79 41.22 -15.07
CA MET A 98 11.12 40.77 -13.72
C MET A 98 12.64 40.60 -13.59
N PRO A 99 13.22 40.78 -12.39
CA PRO A 99 14.62 40.50 -12.17
C PRO A 99 14.88 38.98 -12.22
N ASP A 100 16.04 38.59 -12.76
CA ASP A 100 16.44 37.18 -12.82
C ASP A 100 16.74 36.61 -11.42
N GLU A 101 17.19 37.46 -10.50
CA GLU A 101 17.51 37.13 -9.11
C GLU A 101 16.54 37.82 -8.14
N ILE A 102 16.06 37.07 -7.16
CA ILE A 102 15.19 37.54 -6.10
C ILE A 102 15.96 37.51 -4.78
N ASP A 103 16.00 38.64 -4.09
CA ASP A 103 16.52 38.77 -2.74
C ASP A 103 15.48 39.48 -1.87
N LEU A 104 14.94 38.76 -0.90
CA LEU A 104 13.90 39.29 0.00
C LEU A 104 14.49 40.05 1.20
N GLY A 105 15.81 40.21 1.25
CA GLY A 105 16.53 40.80 2.36
C GLY A 105 16.39 39.97 3.64
N CYS A 106 16.72 40.59 4.77
CA CYS A 106 16.62 39.93 6.07
C CYS A 106 15.16 39.93 6.58
N ARG A 107 14.53 38.76 6.57
CA ARG A 107 13.17 38.52 7.06
C ARG A 107 13.20 38.04 8.50
N ARG A 108 12.43 38.69 9.37
CA ARG A 108 12.30 38.35 10.81
C ARG A 108 10.94 37.72 11.16
N ASP A 109 10.07 37.58 10.18
CA ASP A 109 8.72 37.05 10.33
C ASP A 109 8.64 35.56 10.00
N VAL A 110 9.75 34.89 9.71
CA VAL A 110 9.76 33.48 9.24
C VAL A 110 9.95 32.49 10.38
N LEU A 111 10.97 32.67 11.23
CA LEU A 111 11.35 31.73 12.27
C LEU A 111 11.48 32.42 13.63
N GLN A 112 11.03 31.74 14.68
CA GLN A 112 11.22 32.16 16.07
C GLN A 112 11.79 31.02 16.90
N ILE A 113 12.66 31.37 17.85
CA ILE A 113 13.22 30.45 18.85
C ILE A 113 12.91 31.06 20.22
N ASP A 114 12.18 30.33 21.06
CA ASP A 114 11.71 30.77 22.38
C ASP A 114 10.95 32.12 22.37
N GLY A 115 10.30 32.41 21.25
CA GLY A 115 9.55 33.66 21.02
C GLY A 115 10.39 34.81 20.46
N GLU A 116 11.72 34.65 20.35
CA GLU A 116 12.59 35.63 19.71
C GLU A 116 12.72 35.37 18.22
N THR A 117 12.64 36.42 17.40
CA THR A 117 12.70 36.26 15.94
C THR A 117 14.13 35.98 15.47
N LEU A 118 14.32 34.88 14.73
CA LEU A 118 15.56 34.62 14.01
C LEU A 118 15.47 35.21 12.59
N GLY A 119 16.33 36.20 12.33
CA GLY A 119 16.42 36.82 11.01
C GLY A 119 17.07 35.87 10.00
N VAL A 120 16.39 35.63 8.88
CA VAL A 120 16.90 34.84 7.74
C VAL A 120 16.89 35.66 6.46
N ARG A 121 17.98 35.60 5.68
CA ARG A 121 18.03 36.15 4.32
C ARG A 121 17.69 35.05 3.33
N LEU A 122 16.78 35.37 2.40
CA LEU A 122 16.28 34.45 1.39
C LEU A 122 16.63 35.01 0.02
N SER A 123 17.38 34.24 -0.75
CA SER A 123 17.81 34.61 -2.11
C SER A 123 17.80 33.40 -3.04
N GLY A 124 17.50 33.64 -4.31
CA GLY A 124 17.53 32.64 -5.38
C GLY A 124 17.01 33.17 -6.71
N SER A 125 17.15 32.38 -7.78
CA SER A 125 16.71 32.79 -9.11
C SER A 125 15.19 32.74 -9.26
N LEU A 126 14.63 33.67 -10.03
CA LEU A 126 13.20 33.70 -10.35
C LEU A 126 12.77 32.42 -11.06
N GLU A 127 13.60 31.89 -11.95
CA GLU A 127 13.35 30.63 -12.66
C GLU A 127 13.16 29.46 -11.68
N ALA A 128 14.07 29.30 -10.71
CA ALA A 128 13.98 28.25 -9.70
C ALA A 128 12.70 28.41 -8.86
N LEU A 129 12.32 29.64 -8.51
CA LEU A 129 11.10 29.90 -7.74
C LEU A 129 9.83 29.58 -8.52
N LEU A 130 9.79 29.90 -9.81
CA LEU A 130 8.66 29.54 -10.67
C LEU A 130 8.57 28.02 -10.88
N ALA A 131 9.70 27.31 -10.83
CA ALA A 131 9.75 25.85 -10.83
C ALA A 131 9.37 25.22 -9.46
N GLY A 132 9.20 26.04 -8.41
CA GLY A 132 8.85 25.57 -7.07
C GLY A 132 10.03 25.08 -6.24
N GLU A 133 11.26 25.40 -6.66
CA GLU A 133 12.48 25.04 -5.93
C GLU A 133 12.62 25.85 -4.63
N PRO A 134 13.26 25.29 -3.59
CA PRO A 134 13.45 25.98 -2.33
C PRO A 134 14.45 27.15 -2.45
N PHE A 135 14.18 28.23 -1.71
CA PHE A 135 15.19 29.26 -1.46
C PHE A 135 16.35 28.71 -0.62
N THR A 136 17.56 29.19 -0.89
CA THR A 136 18.63 29.08 0.10
C THR A 136 18.39 30.10 1.22
N ALA A 137 18.23 29.62 2.45
CA ALA A 137 18.08 30.46 3.63
C ALA A 137 19.39 30.54 4.40
N THR A 138 19.84 31.75 4.70
CA THR A 138 21.02 31.99 5.54
C THR A 138 20.65 32.83 6.76
N PRO A 139 21.20 32.55 7.95
CA PRO A 139 21.04 33.44 9.09
C PRO A 139 21.56 34.84 8.75
N CYS A 140 20.81 35.89 9.09
CA CYS A 140 21.26 37.26 8.85
C CYS A 140 22.41 37.65 9.80
N ALA A 141 22.42 37.09 11.01
CA ALA A 141 23.48 37.30 11.97
C ALA A 141 24.66 36.37 11.66
N ALA A 142 25.88 36.90 11.72
CA ALA A 142 27.10 36.11 11.53
C ALA A 142 27.47 35.26 12.75
N ALA A 143 26.96 35.61 13.94
CA ALA A 143 27.23 34.87 15.16
C ALA A 143 26.41 33.57 15.21
N PRO A 144 26.99 32.45 15.70
CA PRO A 144 26.25 31.22 15.95
C PRO A 144 25.09 31.44 16.91
N LEU A 145 24.02 30.66 16.72
CA LEU A 145 22.94 30.58 17.69
C LEU A 145 23.45 29.90 18.97
N SER A 146 23.34 30.60 20.10
CA SER A 146 23.64 30.04 21.42
C SER A 146 22.34 29.67 22.12
N LEU A 147 22.23 28.41 22.52
CA LEU A 147 21.12 27.86 23.29
C LEU A 147 21.67 27.25 24.56
N ASP A 148 21.02 27.53 25.69
CA ASP A 148 21.37 26.92 26.97
C ASP A 148 20.95 25.43 27.00
N ALA A 149 21.35 24.71 28.05
CA ALA A 149 20.83 23.37 28.24
C ALA A 149 19.35 23.43 28.65
N GLY A 150 18.48 22.75 27.91
CA GLY A 150 17.06 22.70 28.25
C GLY A 150 16.15 22.41 27.07
N GLU A 151 14.85 22.59 27.29
CA GLU A 151 13.84 22.57 26.24
C GLU A 151 13.78 23.93 25.55
N HIS A 152 13.90 23.93 24.23
CA HIS A 152 13.74 25.12 23.38
C HIS A 152 12.60 24.90 22.40
N ARG A 153 11.81 25.96 22.15
CA ARG A 153 10.73 25.93 21.18
C ARG A 153 11.13 26.66 19.91
N ILE A 154 11.16 25.94 18.81
CA ILE A 154 11.31 26.51 17.48
C ILE A 154 9.95 26.53 16.80
N SER A 155 9.59 27.68 16.23
CA SER A 155 8.33 27.83 15.51
C SER A 155 8.57 28.56 14.19
N ALA A 156 7.92 28.06 13.14
CA ALA A 156 7.84 28.73 11.86
C ALA A 156 6.48 29.44 11.73
N SER A 157 6.50 30.65 11.19
CA SER A 157 5.28 31.36 10.85
C SER A 157 4.54 30.65 9.72
N ARG A 158 3.21 30.80 9.70
CA ARG A 158 2.35 30.15 8.71
C ARG A 158 2.58 30.73 7.32
N ARG A 159 2.53 29.87 6.29
CA ARG A 159 2.59 30.27 4.87
C ARG A 159 1.58 31.35 4.51
N ALA A 160 0.38 31.31 5.07
CA ALA A 160 -0.66 32.31 4.83
C ALA A 160 -0.26 33.73 5.27
N THR A 161 0.70 33.86 6.20
CA THR A 161 1.18 35.15 6.71
C THR A 161 2.44 35.61 5.98
N THR A 162 3.38 34.70 5.72
CA THR A 162 4.71 35.04 5.19
C THR A 162 4.86 34.85 3.69
N GLY A 163 3.96 34.09 3.06
CA GLY A 163 4.09 33.56 1.71
C GLY A 163 5.03 32.35 1.59
N LEU A 164 5.67 31.93 2.69
CA LEU A 164 6.77 30.96 2.71
C LEU A 164 6.45 29.75 3.59
N THR A 165 6.95 28.58 3.21
CA THR A 165 6.92 27.38 4.05
C THR A 165 8.34 27.00 4.39
N VAL A 166 8.62 26.76 5.67
CA VAL A 166 9.91 26.21 6.09
C VAL A 166 9.89 24.71 5.79
N ASP A 167 10.66 24.30 4.79
CA ASP A 167 10.76 22.90 4.37
C ASP A 167 11.69 22.09 5.29
N ARG A 168 12.90 22.62 5.52
CA ARG A 168 13.92 21.97 6.33
C ARG A 168 14.59 22.95 7.28
N LEU A 169 14.73 22.53 8.53
CA LEU A 169 15.56 23.18 9.54
C LEU A 169 16.69 22.22 9.91
N LEU A 170 17.93 22.68 9.77
CA LEU A 170 19.11 21.93 10.20
C LEU A 170 19.81 22.72 11.31
N LEU A 171 19.96 22.08 12.47
CA LEU A 171 20.70 22.61 13.61
C LEU A 171 21.98 21.79 13.75
N THR A 172 23.12 22.42 13.46
CA THR A 172 24.45 21.80 13.61
C THR A 172 25.21 22.52 14.70
N SER A 173 25.87 21.76 15.59
CA SER A 173 26.77 22.35 16.57
C SER A 173 28.09 22.75 15.92
N GLU A 174 28.73 23.78 16.46
CA GLU A 174 30.06 24.17 16.01
C GLU A 174 31.05 23.02 16.19
N GLY A 175 31.85 22.73 15.16
CA GLY A 175 32.78 21.59 15.17
C GLY A 175 32.15 20.22 14.95
N SER A 176 30.80 20.10 14.85
CA SER A 176 30.18 18.88 14.35
C SER A 176 30.57 18.68 12.89
N ARG A 177 31.34 17.62 12.62
CA ARG A 177 31.45 17.09 11.27
C ARG A 177 30.14 16.38 10.98
N VAL A 178 29.30 16.96 10.12
CA VAL A 178 28.26 16.16 9.46
C VAL A 178 29.03 15.08 8.72
N ALA A 179 28.83 13.80 9.07
CA ALA A 179 29.36 12.73 8.25
C ALA A 179 28.80 12.96 6.85
N SER A 180 29.66 13.26 5.88
CA SER A 180 29.26 13.50 4.51
C SER A 180 28.54 12.25 4.02
N VAL A 181 27.21 12.28 3.98
CA VAL A 181 26.45 11.31 3.21
C VAL A 181 26.66 11.75 1.77
N SER A 182 27.50 11.02 1.05
CA SER A 182 27.74 11.22 -0.38
C SER A 182 26.42 11.03 -1.12
N THR A 183 25.71 12.14 -1.39
CA THR A 183 24.48 12.16 -2.20
C THR A 183 24.77 12.35 -3.70
N GLY A 184 26.03 12.30 -4.10
CA GLY A 184 26.47 12.15 -5.49
C GLY A 184 26.93 10.71 -5.72
N GLU A 185 26.80 10.24 -6.95
CA GLU A 185 27.38 9.01 -7.52
C GLU A 185 28.53 8.50 -6.65
N ALA A 186 28.25 7.43 -5.89
CA ALA A 186 29.05 7.01 -4.74
C ALA A 186 30.55 7.13 -5.04
N ASP A 187 31.24 8.03 -4.32
CA ASP A 187 32.66 7.82 -4.09
C ASP A 187 32.75 6.42 -3.46
N ALA A 188 33.28 5.47 -4.25
CA ALA A 188 33.43 4.06 -3.87
C ALA A 188 34.31 3.88 -2.63
N ASP A 189 34.91 4.96 -2.14
CA ASP A 189 35.82 5.01 -1.00
C ASP A 189 35.15 4.75 0.36
N GLY A 190 33.81 4.84 0.44
CA GLY A 190 33.04 4.62 1.69
C GLY A 190 32.37 3.25 1.85
N PHE A 191 32.29 2.45 0.78
CA PHE A 191 31.59 1.17 0.78
C PHE A 191 32.54 0.04 0.41
N ALA A 192 32.52 -1.05 1.20
CA ALA A 192 33.20 -2.26 0.78
C ALA A 192 32.50 -2.84 -0.46
N PRO A 193 33.25 -3.18 -1.53
CA PRO A 193 32.67 -3.74 -2.74
C PRO A 193 31.93 -5.02 -2.38
N THR A 194 30.67 -5.12 -2.79
CA THR A 194 29.79 -6.24 -2.44
C THR A 194 29.19 -6.84 -3.70
N GLU A 195 29.34 -8.15 -3.91
CA GLU A 195 28.77 -8.88 -5.04
C GLU A 195 27.83 -9.97 -4.55
N ILE A 196 26.64 -10.08 -5.16
CA ILE A 196 25.70 -11.16 -4.84
C ILE A 196 26.06 -12.39 -5.66
N VAL A 197 26.62 -13.40 -4.99
CA VAL A 197 26.98 -14.70 -5.58
C VAL A 197 25.74 -15.52 -5.94
N SER A 198 24.73 -15.54 -5.07
CA SER A 198 23.49 -16.27 -5.32
C SER A 198 22.34 -15.75 -4.48
N ARG A 199 21.11 -15.90 -4.99
CA ARG A 199 19.90 -15.49 -4.28
C ARG A 199 18.73 -16.41 -4.59
N THR A 200 17.97 -16.73 -3.55
CA THR A 200 16.69 -17.42 -3.61
C THR A 200 15.64 -16.61 -2.85
N ARG A 201 14.42 -17.15 -2.71
CA ARG A 201 13.37 -16.52 -1.88
C ARG A 201 13.68 -16.58 -0.38
N THR A 202 14.57 -17.48 0.05
CA THR A 202 14.83 -17.75 1.48
C THR A 202 16.32 -17.77 1.82
N SER A 203 17.19 -17.39 0.90
CA SER A 203 18.62 -17.30 1.14
C SER A 203 19.30 -16.35 0.16
N ALA A 204 20.42 -15.78 0.57
CA ALA A 204 21.34 -15.06 -0.30
C ALA A 204 22.78 -15.36 0.12
N ARG A 205 23.71 -15.32 -0.83
CA ARG A 205 25.14 -15.30 -0.56
C ARG A 205 25.74 -14.10 -1.28
N ALA A 206 26.57 -13.36 -0.57
CA ALA A 206 27.29 -12.22 -1.08
C ALA A 206 28.77 -12.31 -0.69
N THR A 207 29.67 -11.89 -1.56
CA THR A 207 31.05 -11.56 -1.17
C THR A 207 31.10 -10.09 -0.79
N VAL A 208 31.81 -9.80 0.29
CA VAL A 208 32.04 -8.45 0.80
C VAL A 208 33.54 -8.27 0.85
N GLY A 209 34.06 -7.26 0.14
CA GLY A 209 35.48 -6.96 0.12
C GLY A 209 36.02 -6.51 1.48
N PRO A 210 37.34 -6.25 1.56
CA PRO A 210 38.01 -5.86 2.80
C PRO A 210 37.31 -4.69 3.52
N CYS A 211 37.13 -4.85 4.83
CA CYS A 211 36.55 -3.87 5.74
C CYS A 211 37.49 -3.67 6.94
N PRO A 212 38.63 -2.97 6.81
CA PRO A 212 39.67 -2.91 7.84
C PRO A 212 39.23 -2.20 9.14
N GLN A 213 38.14 -1.43 9.10
CA GLN A 213 37.55 -0.77 10.27
C GLN A 213 36.27 -1.46 10.77
N GLY A 214 35.90 -2.58 10.13
CA GLY A 214 34.57 -3.18 10.23
C GLY A 214 33.57 -2.40 9.38
N CYS A 215 32.49 -3.08 8.99
CA CYS A 215 31.47 -2.50 8.12
C CYS A 215 30.10 -3.09 8.43
N TRP A 216 29.05 -2.35 8.09
CA TRP A 216 27.68 -2.87 8.14
C TRP A 216 27.35 -3.54 6.81
N PHE A 217 27.02 -4.82 6.86
CA PHE A 217 26.38 -5.48 5.74
C PHE A 217 24.88 -5.18 5.78
N VAL A 218 24.43 -4.39 4.81
CA VAL A 218 23.01 -3.99 4.67
C VAL A 218 22.34 -4.88 3.64
N PHE A 219 21.43 -5.72 4.11
CA PHE A 219 20.58 -6.52 3.25
C PHE A 219 19.30 -5.74 2.96
N GLY A 220 19.15 -5.27 1.72
CA GLY A 220 18.06 -4.41 1.24
C GLY A 220 16.64 -5.01 1.26
N GLU A 221 16.39 -6.01 2.10
CA GLU A 221 15.07 -6.50 2.46
C GLU A 221 14.62 -5.82 3.77
N GLY A 222 13.32 -5.55 3.89
CA GLY A 222 12.75 -4.93 5.09
C GLY A 222 13.04 -5.75 6.36
N TYR A 223 13.29 -5.06 7.47
CA TYR A 223 13.67 -5.64 8.75
C TYR A 223 12.72 -6.77 9.19
N ASN A 224 13.30 -7.92 9.51
CA ASN A 224 12.59 -9.05 10.09
C ASN A 224 13.55 -9.97 10.87
N ASP A 225 13.16 -10.34 12.08
CA ASP A 225 13.95 -11.19 12.99
C ASP A 225 14.12 -12.64 12.51
N ALA A 226 13.34 -13.09 11.52
CA ALA A 226 13.50 -14.40 10.92
C ALA A 226 14.68 -14.49 9.93
N TRP A 227 15.26 -13.38 9.51
CA TRP A 227 16.53 -13.38 8.79
C TRP A 227 17.69 -13.67 9.74
N SER A 228 18.71 -14.38 9.24
CA SER A 228 19.95 -14.62 9.97
C SER A 228 21.12 -14.55 9.00
N ALA A 229 22.28 -14.08 9.45
CA ALA A 229 23.48 -14.03 8.63
C ALA A 229 24.65 -14.79 9.27
N LYS A 230 25.52 -15.32 8.44
CA LYS A 230 26.80 -15.94 8.81
C LYS A 230 27.88 -15.38 7.90
N VAL A 231 29.07 -15.21 8.43
CA VAL A 231 30.26 -14.83 7.68
C VAL A 231 31.25 -15.99 7.64
N VAL A 232 31.87 -16.21 6.49
CA VAL A 232 32.95 -17.18 6.28
C VAL A 232 34.20 -16.41 5.92
N THR A 233 35.22 -16.46 6.77
CA THR A 233 36.53 -15.87 6.51
C THR A 233 37.46 -16.92 5.89
N PRO A 234 38.22 -16.59 4.83
CA PRO A 234 39.32 -17.44 4.38
C PRO A 234 40.41 -17.43 5.46
N THR A 235 40.59 -18.53 6.20
CA THR A 235 41.73 -18.63 7.12
C THR A 235 42.98 -19.04 6.33
N GLU A 236 43.93 -18.11 6.23
CA GLU A 236 45.37 -18.26 5.93
C GLU A 236 45.76 -19.35 4.89
N LEU A 237 45.80 -18.94 3.63
CA LEU A 237 46.29 -19.72 2.50
C LEU A 237 47.81 -19.50 2.38
N GLU A 238 48.64 -20.32 3.04
CA GLU A 238 50.00 -20.75 2.62
C GLU A 238 50.85 -21.27 3.82
N VAL A 239 50.97 -22.60 3.98
CA VAL A 239 52.27 -23.33 3.93
C VAL A 239 51.97 -24.74 3.39
N LEU A 240 52.64 -25.11 2.31
CA LEU A 240 52.61 -26.42 1.67
C LEU A 240 53.06 -27.54 2.63
N ASP A 241 52.10 -28.28 3.21
CA ASP A 241 52.34 -29.64 3.71
C ASP A 241 51.27 -30.60 3.14
N PRO A 242 51.63 -31.50 2.22
CA PRO A 242 50.71 -32.47 1.64
C PRO A 242 50.41 -33.58 2.66
N GLY A 243 49.65 -33.26 3.70
CA GLY A 243 49.28 -34.22 4.74
C GLY A 243 48.45 -33.68 5.91
N ALA A 244 48.31 -32.36 6.07
CA ALA A 244 47.49 -31.79 7.15
C ALA A 244 45.99 -31.74 6.78
N PRO A 245 45.07 -31.96 7.73
CA PRO A 245 43.65 -31.70 7.52
C PRO A 245 43.46 -30.23 7.15
N THR A 246 42.77 -29.94 6.04
CA THR A 246 42.38 -28.58 5.67
C THR A 246 41.29 -28.10 6.63
N ASP A 247 41.64 -27.24 7.58
CA ASP A 247 40.65 -26.50 8.35
C ASP A 247 39.93 -25.53 7.40
N ARG A 248 38.67 -25.87 7.09
CA ARG A 248 37.74 -25.00 6.35
C ARG A 248 37.59 -23.70 7.14
N GLY A 249 37.59 -22.56 6.43
CA GLY A 249 37.44 -21.22 7.01
C GLY A 249 36.40 -21.14 8.13
N SER A 250 36.70 -20.34 9.17
CA SER A 250 35.83 -20.21 10.33
C SER A 250 34.50 -19.56 9.92
N THR A 251 33.41 -20.32 10.05
CA THR A 251 32.05 -19.78 9.89
C THR A 251 31.61 -19.15 11.21
N GLN A 252 31.46 -17.82 11.23
CA GLN A 252 30.93 -17.07 12.36
C GLN A 252 29.46 -16.72 12.12
N ASN A 253 28.60 -17.01 13.10
CA ASN A 253 27.20 -16.59 13.06
C ASN A 253 27.10 -15.13 13.52
N LEU A 254 26.48 -14.27 12.71
CA LEU A 254 26.26 -12.85 13.02
C LEU A 254 24.95 -12.64 13.80
N GLY A 255 24.14 -13.68 13.96
CA GLY A 255 22.92 -13.65 14.76
C GLY A 255 21.75 -12.96 14.06
N ALA A 256 20.87 -12.37 14.89
CA ALA A 256 19.70 -11.63 14.43
C ALA A 256 20.09 -10.28 13.83
N PRO A 257 19.31 -9.76 12.86
CA PRO A 257 19.59 -8.48 12.22
C PRO A 257 19.36 -7.31 13.18
N THR A 258 20.09 -6.23 12.94
CA THR A 258 19.87 -4.89 13.50
C THR A 258 19.21 -4.01 12.45
N PRO A 259 18.20 -3.20 12.78
CA PRO A 259 17.64 -2.25 11.82
C PRO A 259 18.66 -1.16 11.50
N VAL A 260 19.03 -1.04 10.22
CA VAL A 260 19.94 -0.02 9.68
C VAL A 260 19.29 0.70 8.51
N ASP A 261 19.82 1.87 8.12
CA ASP A 261 19.39 2.63 6.94
C ASP A 261 17.87 2.84 6.81
N GLY A 262 17.21 3.13 7.92
CA GLY A 262 15.77 3.42 7.94
C GLY A 262 14.86 2.19 7.94
N GLY A 263 15.40 0.99 8.17
CA GLY A 263 14.58 -0.21 8.45
C GLY A 263 14.97 -1.47 7.67
N PHE A 264 16.19 -1.54 7.13
CA PHE A 264 16.71 -2.74 6.49
C PHE A 264 17.38 -3.68 7.50
N ASN A 265 17.56 -4.94 7.09
CA ASN A 265 18.30 -5.92 7.90
C ASN A 265 19.80 -5.65 7.81
N GLY A 266 20.46 -5.37 8.94
CA GLY A 266 21.88 -5.10 9.01
C GLY A 266 22.62 -6.06 9.93
N TRP A 267 23.85 -6.42 9.57
CA TRP A 267 24.78 -7.12 10.45
C TRP A 267 26.15 -6.45 10.42
N PHE A 268 26.75 -6.27 11.59
CA PHE A 268 28.11 -5.73 11.68
C PHE A 268 29.12 -6.83 11.37
N ILE A 269 29.93 -6.63 10.33
CA ILE A 269 31.09 -7.44 10.01
C ILE A 269 32.29 -6.84 10.76
N PRO A 270 32.97 -7.61 11.63
CA PRO A 270 34.17 -7.14 12.30
C PRO A 270 35.29 -6.73 11.32
N PRO A 271 36.28 -5.94 11.78
CA PRO A 271 37.46 -5.60 10.98
C PRO A 271 38.08 -6.82 10.28
N THR A 272 38.26 -6.72 8.96
CA THR A 272 38.90 -7.73 8.12
C THR A 272 39.65 -7.06 6.97
N ASP A 273 40.88 -7.51 6.72
CA ASP A 273 41.67 -7.07 5.56
C ASP A 273 41.40 -7.93 4.32
N ASP A 274 40.67 -9.03 4.49
CA ASP A 274 40.32 -9.99 3.44
C ASP A 274 38.85 -9.87 3.03
N GLU A 275 38.55 -10.32 1.81
CA GLU A 275 37.18 -10.56 1.35
C GLU A 275 36.52 -11.69 2.15
N VAL A 276 35.24 -11.52 2.49
CA VAL A 276 34.45 -12.49 3.25
C VAL A 276 33.18 -12.87 2.51
N GLU A 277 32.73 -14.13 2.65
CA GLU A 277 31.41 -14.53 2.16
C GLU A 277 30.37 -14.38 3.28
N VAL A 278 29.32 -13.61 3.02
CA VAL A 278 28.14 -13.48 3.88
C VAL A 278 27.01 -14.32 3.33
N THR A 279 26.54 -15.28 4.11
CA THR A 279 25.34 -16.07 3.81
C THR A 279 24.19 -15.61 4.68
N VAL A 280 23.08 -15.23 4.05
CA VAL A 280 21.84 -14.81 4.68
C VAL A 280 20.78 -15.90 4.47
N GLU A 281 20.03 -16.26 5.52
CA GLU A 281 18.99 -17.30 5.47
C GLU A 281 17.70 -16.83 6.17
N TRP A 282 16.56 -17.11 5.54
CA TRP A 282 15.24 -16.96 6.13
C TRP A 282 14.85 -18.21 6.90
N THR A 283 14.87 -18.10 8.23
CA THR A 283 14.69 -19.24 9.12
C THR A 283 13.23 -19.67 9.27
N ALA A 284 12.27 -18.76 9.10
CA ALA A 284 10.85 -19.06 9.27
C ALA A 284 10.26 -19.99 8.20
N GLN A 285 10.90 -20.15 7.03
CA GLN A 285 10.40 -21.12 6.03
C GLN A 285 10.47 -22.56 6.54
N ARG A 286 11.40 -22.88 7.45
CA ARG A 286 11.61 -24.27 7.92
C ARG A 286 10.38 -24.81 8.65
N SER A 287 9.78 -24.01 9.53
CA SER A 287 8.57 -24.40 10.26
C SER A 287 7.36 -24.53 9.32
N ALA A 288 7.21 -23.59 8.38
CA ALA A 288 6.14 -23.64 7.37
C ALA A 288 6.25 -24.89 6.48
N THR A 289 7.44 -25.20 5.99
CA THR A 289 7.69 -26.40 5.18
C THR A 289 7.37 -27.68 5.96
N PHE A 290 7.76 -27.77 7.24
CA PHE A 290 7.40 -28.90 8.08
C PHE A 290 5.88 -29.05 8.25
N GLY A 291 5.18 -27.95 8.50
CA GLY A 291 3.72 -27.93 8.60
C GLY A 291 3.01 -28.37 7.32
N LEU A 292 3.51 -27.95 6.16
CA LEU A 292 2.98 -28.35 4.86
C LEU A 292 3.23 -29.84 4.56
N LEU A 293 4.43 -30.36 4.84
CA LEU A 293 4.74 -31.78 4.69
C LEU A 293 3.85 -32.64 5.59
N LEU A 294 3.70 -32.24 6.85
CA LEU A 294 2.83 -32.94 7.80
C LEU A 294 1.38 -32.95 7.32
N SER A 295 0.88 -31.81 6.83
CA SER A 295 -0.46 -31.72 6.24
C SER A 295 -0.63 -32.63 5.03
N GLY A 296 0.37 -32.69 4.14
CA GLY A 296 0.39 -33.61 3.01
C GLY A 296 0.34 -35.08 3.43
N VAL A 297 1.07 -35.46 4.49
CA VAL A 297 1.01 -36.81 5.06
C VAL A 297 -0.39 -37.13 5.59
N PHE A 298 -1.03 -36.20 6.30
CA PHE A 298 -2.41 -36.40 6.78
C PHE A 298 -3.41 -36.58 5.63
N ILE A 299 -3.29 -35.80 4.55
CA ILE A 299 -4.10 -35.97 3.34
C ILE A 299 -3.86 -37.35 2.72
N ALA A 300 -2.60 -37.78 2.59
CA ALA A 300 -2.26 -39.08 2.04
C ALA A 300 -2.81 -40.24 2.89
N VAL A 301 -2.76 -40.13 4.22
CA VAL A 301 -3.36 -41.11 5.14
C VAL A 301 -4.88 -41.13 4.98
N ALA A 302 -5.55 -39.98 4.90
CA ALA A 302 -6.98 -39.92 4.66
C ALA A 302 -7.37 -40.56 3.32
N LEU A 303 -6.62 -40.28 2.24
CA LEU A 303 -6.79 -40.92 0.94
C LEU A 303 -6.54 -42.44 0.99
N ALA A 304 -5.49 -42.89 1.69
CA ALA A 304 -5.22 -44.31 1.86
C ALA A 304 -6.35 -45.02 2.61
N LEU A 305 -6.84 -44.43 3.71
CA LEU A 305 -7.95 -44.99 4.48
C LEU A 305 -9.24 -45.07 3.64
N THR A 306 -9.57 -44.04 2.88
CA THR A 306 -10.74 -44.05 1.98
C THR A 306 -10.62 -45.08 0.86
N LEU A 307 -9.45 -45.22 0.24
CA LEU A 307 -9.20 -46.23 -0.80
C LEU A 307 -9.20 -47.67 -0.24
N LEU A 308 -8.60 -47.87 0.94
CA LEU A 308 -8.57 -49.16 1.63
C LEU A 308 -9.97 -49.58 2.10
N ASP A 309 -10.78 -48.65 2.60
CA ASP A 309 -12.17 -48.93 2.98
C ASP A 309 -13.02 -49.30 1.76
N ARG A 310 -12.83 -48.61 0.62
CA ARG A 310 -13.47 -48.97 -0.65
C ARG A 310 -13.10 -50.40 -1.12
N SER A 311 -11.85 -50.82 -0.91
CA SER A 311 -11.40 -52.17 -1.26
C SER A 311 -11.97 -53.27 -0.36
N ARG A 312 -12.20 -52.95 0.93
CA ARG A 312 -12.85 -53.86 1.88
C ARG A 312 -14.36 -53.94 1.63
N SER A 313 -14.95 -52.82 1.22
CA SER A 313 -16.36 -52.73 0.84
C SER A 313 -16.71 -53.49 -0.46
N ALA A 314 -15.71 -53.80 -1.30
CA ALA A 314 -15.90 -54.59 -2.51
C ALA A 314 -16.03 -56.12 -2.24
N ARG A 315 -15.82 -56.58 -1.00
CA ARG A 315 -16.04 -57.97 -0.60
C ARG A 315 -17.29 -58.05 0.28
N SER A 316 -18.35 -58.60 -0.31
CA SER A 316 -19.66 -58.93 0.28
C SER A 316 -20.49 -57.73 0.74
N VAL A 317 -21.36 -57.27 -0.16
CA VAL A 317 -22.70 -56.80 0.19
C VAL A 317 -23.64 -57.36 -0.87
N GLU A 318 -24.32 -58.45 -0.52
CA GLU A 318 -25.48 -58.99 -1.25
C GLU A 318 -26.76 -58.28 -0.78
N ASP A 319 -26.66 -57.00 -0.39
CA ASP A 319 -27.82 -56.15 -0.14
C ASP A 319 -28.16 -55.37 -1.40
N HIS A 320 -29.41 -55.50 -1.80
CA HIS A 320 -30.03 -54.61 -2.76
C HIS A 320 -29.95 -53.16 -2.23
N PRO A 321 -29.64 -52.17 -3.07
CA PRO A 321 -29.73 -50.77 -2.66
C PRO A 321 -31.21 -50.46 -2.35
N GLU A 322 -31.58 -50.54 -1.08
CA GLU A 322 -32.83 -49.95 -0.63
C GLU A 322 -32.65 -48.42 -0.66
N LEU A 323 -33.59 -47.73 -1.30
CA LEU A 323 -33.71 -46.29 -1.17
C LEU A 323 -33.87 -45.98 0.32
N ALA A 324 -32.82 -45.45 0.95
CA ALA A 324 -32.84 -45.06 2.35
C ALA A 324 -34.09 -44.22 2.62
N SER A 325 -35.01 -44.76 3.43
CA SER A 325 -36.27 -44.08 3.72
C SER A 325 -36.00 -42.69 4.28
N VAL A 326 -36.84 -41.71 3.92
CA VAL A 326 -36.75 -40.30 4.37
C VAL A 326 -37.00 -40.13 5.89
N GLY A 327 -36.91 -41.22 6.67
CA GLY A 327 -37.27 -41.29 8.08
C GLY A 327 -36.25 -41.94 9.02
N SER A 328 -35.08 -42.42 8.57
CA SER A 328 -34.11 -43.02 9.48
C SER A 328 -33.54 -41.99 10.46
N THR A 329 -33.65 -42.27 11.76
CA THR A 329 -33.07 -41.44 12.83
C THR A 329 -31.62 -41.86 13.07
N GLU A 330 -30.70 -40.91 13.04
CA GLU A 330 -29.29 -41.17 13.33
C GLU A 330 -29.06 -41.41 14.83
N PRO A 331 -28.08 -42.25 15.22
CA PRO A 331 -27.63 -42.34 16.61
C PRO A 331 -27.20 -40.96 17.12
N ALA A 332 -27.72 -40.54 18.27
CA ALA A 332 -27.51 -39.17 18.78
C ALA A 332 -26.04 -38.80 18.98
N TRP A 333 -25.16 -39.78 19.23
CA TRP A 333 -23.73 -39.56 19.42
C TRP A 333 -23.01 -39.21 18.10
N HIS A 334 -23.43 -39.76 16.95
CA HIS A 334 -22.93 -39.36 15.65
C HIS A 334 -23.28 -37.89 15.39
N VAL A 335 -24.55 -37.52 15.57
CA VAL A 335 -24.99 -36.12 15.42
C VAL A 335 -24.21 -35.18 16.34
N ALA A 336 -23.92 -35.59 17.57
CA ALA A 336 -23.12 -34.81 18.52
C ALA A 336 -21.68 -34.60 18.05
N ILE A 337 -21.02 -35.61 17.46
CA ILE A 337 -19.65 -35.47 16.91
C ILE A 337 -19.62 -34.45 15.77
N GLY A 338 -20.56 -34.56 14.81
CA GLY A 338 -20.65 -33.60 13.71
C GLY A 338 -20.82 -32.17 14.21
N VAL A 339 -21.77 -31.95 15.14
CA VAL A 339 -22.01 -30.63 15.74
C VAL A 339 -20.77 -30.11 16.47
N MET A 340 -20.05 -30.95 17.22
CA MET A 340 -18.80 -30.57 17.89
C MET A 340 -17.72 -30.12 16.89
N VAL A 341 -17.55 -30.84 15.79
CA VAL A 341 -16.62 -30.45 14.71
C VAL A 341 -17.03 -29.11 14.09
N GLY A 342 -18.33 -28.92 13.81
CA GLY A 342 -18.87 -27.66 13.31
C GLY A 342 -18.60 -26.48 14.26
N LEU A 343 -18.75 -26.68 15.57
CA LEU A 343 -18.48 -25.66 16.58
C LEU A 343 -17.00 -25.25 16.60
N VAL A 344 -16.08 -26.22 16.59
CA VAL A 344 -14.64 -25.96 16.56
C VAL A 344 -14.27 -25.18 15.30
N THR A 345 -14.79 -25.59 14.14
CA THR A 345 -14.54 -24.90 12.87
C THR A 345 -15.09 -23.47 12.86
N ALA A 346 -16.28 -23.23 13.43
CA ALA A 346 -16.85 -21.88 13.52
C ALA A 346 -16.01 -20.94 14.41
N VAL A 347 -15.49 -21.44 15.54
CA VAL A 347 -14.62 -20.67 16.44
C VAL A 347 -13.29 -20.34 15.78
N MET A 348 -12.68 -21.30 15.08
CA MET A 348 -11.36 -21.13 14.48
C MET A 348 -11.37 -20.27 13.21
N PHE A 349 -12.39 -20.40 12.36
CA PHE A 349 -12.37 -19.83 11.01
C PHE A 349 -13.37 -18.69 10.76
N ILE A 350 -14.34 -18.46 11.65
CA ILE A 350 -15.30 -17.35 11.53
C ILE A 350 -15.02 -16.31 12.61
N ARG A 351 -15.66 -16.46 13.78
CA ARG A 351 -15.40 -15.76 15.06
C ARG A 351 -16.08 -16.55 16.19
N PRO A 352 -15.67 -16.42 17.46
CA PRO A 352 -16.29 -17.15 18.58
C PRO A 352 -17.81 -17.00 18.69
N ALA A 353 -18.37 -15.83 18.38
CA ALA A 353 -19.81 -15.58 18.43
C ALA A 353 -20.62 -16.44 17.44
N TRP A 354 -20.02 -16.89 16.33
CA TRP A 354 -20.68 -17.72 15.31
C TRP A 354 -20.79 -19.20 15.71
N ALA A 355 -20.18 -19.60 16.83
CA ALA A 355 -20.47 -20.89 17.43
C ALA A 355 -21.93 -20.99 17.91
N LEU A 356 -22.56 -19.87 18.27
CA LEU A 356 -23.95 -19.84 18.77
C LEU A 356 -24.98 -20.33 17.72
N PRO A 357 -25.05 -19.79 16.48
CA PRO A 357 -25.98 -20.31 15.48
C PRO A 357 -25.70 -21.78 15.12
N VAL A 358 -24.43 -22.20 15.08
CA VAL A 358 -24.07 -23.61 14.88
C VAL A 358 -24.57 -24.49 16.03
N ALA A 359 -24.43 -24.02 17.28
CA ALA A 359 -24.92 -24.73 18.46
C ALA A 359 -26.46 -24.86 18.45
N VAL A 360 -27.18 -23.81 18.04
CA VAL A 360 -28.65 -23.82 17.96
C VAL A 360 -29.13 -24.80 16.90
N VAL A 361 -28.60 -24.71 15.68
CA VAL A 361 -28.95 -25.64 14.58
C VAL A 361 -28.53 -27.08 14.93
N GLY A 362 -27.37 -27.24 15.56
CA GLY A 362 -26.87 -28.53 16.04
C GLY A 362 -27.72 -29.14 17.15
N ALA A 363 -28.16 -28.36 18.14
CA ALA A 363 -29.03 -28.82 19.22
C ALA A 363 -30.38 -29.30 18.68
N VAL A 364 -30.97 -28.55 17.72
CA VAL A 364 -32.19 -28.97 17.03
C VAL A 364 -31.97 -30.28 16.27
N ALA A 365 -30.84 -30.43 15.58
CA ALA A 365 -30.49 -31.67 14.87
C ALA A 365 -30.28 -32.86 15.83
N ILE A 366 -29.70 -32.65 17.01
CA ILE A 366 -29.51 -33.67 18.06
C ILE A 366 -30.85 -34.10 18.64
N VAL A 367 -31.72 -33.15 18.99
CA VAL A 367 -33.06 -33.42 19.56
C VAL A 367 -33.94 -34.16 18.56
N LEU A 368 -33.94 -33.72 17.29
CA LEU A 368 -34.73 -34.34 16.23
C LEU A 368 -34.05 -35.58 15.62
N ARG A 369 -32.80 -35.87 16.02
CA ARG A 369 -31.96 -36.96 15.49
C ARG A 369 -31.85 -36.96 13.96
N ARG A 370 -31.72 -35.75 13.39
CA ARG A 370 -31.71 -35.50 11.94
C ARG A 370 -30.59 -34.54 11.54
N VAL A 371 -29.40 -35.08 11.29
CA VAL A 371 -28.24 -34.30 10.85
C VAL A 371 -28.47 -33.60 9.50
N ARG A 372 -29.31 -34.16 8.63
CA ARG A 372 -29.69 -33.55 7.34
C ARG A 372 -30.32 -32.16 7.49
N LEU A 373 -30.90 -31.84 8.65
CA LEU A 373 -31.41 -30.49 8.95
C LEU A 373 -30.28 -29.46 9.03
N VAL A 374 -29.08 -29.84 9.49
CA VAL A 374 -27.90 -28.97 9.53
C VAL A 374 -27.43 -28.63 8.12
N GLY A 375 -27.41 -29.62 7.23
CA GLY A 375 -27.01 -29.45 5.83
C GLY A 375 -28.04 -28.69 5.02
N ALA A 376 -29.33 -28.96 5.25
CA ALA A 376 -30.43 -28.19 4.67
C ALA A 376 -30.39 -26.72 5.11
N ALA A 377 -30.09 -26.46 6.39
CA ALA A 377 -29.88 -25.10 6.89
C ALA A 377 -28.67 -24.43 6.21
N GLY A 378 -27.54 -25.15 6.06
CA GLY A 378 -26.37 -24.66 5.33
C GLY A 378 -26.69 -24.29 3.87
N LEU A 379 -27.41 -25.16 3.15
CA LEU A 379 -27.85 -24.90 1.78
C LEU A 379 -28.82 -23.71 1.70
N ALA A 380 -29.77 -23.60 2.64
CA ALA A 380 -30.70 -22.47 2.69
C ALA A 380 -29.96 -21.14 2.91
N VAL A 381 -28.97 -21.10 3.80
CA VAL A 381 -28.13 -19.91 4.02
C VAL A 381 -27.31 -19.59 2.76
N ALA A 382 -26.72 -20.60 2.10
CA ALA A 382 -25.97 -20.39 0.85
C ALA A 382 -26.85 -19.80 -0.27
N LEU A 383 -28.06 -20.32 -0.46
CA LEU A 383 -29.02 -19.83 -1.45
C LEU A 383 -29.48 -18.40 -1.11
N TRP A 384 -29.72 -18.11 0.17
CA TRP A 384 -30.09 -16.76 0.62
C TRP A 384 -28.95 -15.77 0.37
N VAL A 385 -27.70 -16.11 0.72
CA VAL A 385 -26.52 -15.27 0.47
C VAL A 385 -26.37 -15.02 -1.03
N GLY A 386 -26.37 -16.07 -1.86
CA GLY A 386 -26.25 -15.92 -3.32
C GLY A 386 -27.38 -15.09 -3.93
N GLY A 387 -28.61 -15.31 -3.49
CA GLY A 387 -29.78 -14.54 -3.93
C GLY A 387 -29.72 -13.06 -3.49
N SER A 388 -29.28 -12.80 -2.25
CA SER A 388 -29.11 -11.44 -1.73
C SER A 388 -28.01 -10.69 -2.48
N THR A 389 -26.87 -11.33 -2.75
CA THR A 389 -25.80 -10.76 -3.58
C THR A 389 -26.30 -10.43 -4.99
N ALA A 390 -26.99 -11.37 -5.64
CA ALA A 390 -27.54 -11.14 -6.98
C ALA A 390 -28.57 -10.01 -6.99
N TRP A 391 -29.43 -9.94 -5.97
CA TRP A 391 -30.44 -8.88 -5.83
C TRP A 391 -29.81 -7.51 -5.56
N THR A 392 -28.82 -7.42 -4.67
CA THR A 392 -28.07 -6.18 -4.39
C THR A 392 -27.37 -5.70 -5.67
N ILE A 393 -26.67 -6.59 -6.39
CA ILE A 393 -26.03 -6.25 -7.67
C ILE A 393 -27.05 -5.77 -8.70
N TRP A 394 -28.19 -6.46 -8.82
CA TRP A 394 -29.22 -6.12 -9.79
C TRP A 394 -29.93 -4.79 -9.47
N ARG A 395 -30.22 -4.54 -8.20
CA ARG A 395 -30.95 -3.35 -7.73
C ARG A 395 -30.08 -2.11 -7.70
N GLU A 396 -28.88 -2.23 -7.14
CA GLU A 396 -27.99 -1.09 -6.92
C GLU A 396 -27.12 -0.80 -8.14
N ARG A 397 -26.99 -1.77 -9.06
CA ARG A 397 -26.13 -1.69 -10.25
C ARG A 397 -24.78 -1.04 -9.92
N PRO A 398 -24.08 -1.56 -8.89
CA PRO A 398 -22.88 -0.91 -8.41
C PRO A 398 -21.85 -0.85 -9.53
N PHE A 399 -21.15 0.27 -9.61
CA PHE A 399 -20.08 0.45 -10.58
C PHE A 399 -18.97 -0.59 -10.32
N PRO A 400 -18.37 -1.20 -11.35
CA PRO A 400 -17.33 -2.23 -11.19
C PRO A 400 -15.98 -1.63 -10.74
N SER A 401 -15.93 -1.08 -9.52
CA SER A 401 -14.73 -0.60 -8.82
C SER A 401 -14.40 -1.50 -7.63
N GLY A 402 -13.18 -1.47 -7.08
CA GLY A 402 -12.84 -2.29 -5.90
C GLY A 402 -13.79 -2.13 -4.69
N LEU A 403 -14.55 -1.03 -4.63
CA LEU A 403 -15.52 -0.72 -3.56
C LEU A 403 -16.87 -1.45 -3.71
N TRP A 404 -17.16 -2.10 -4.84
CA TRP A 404 -18.43 -2.84 -5.00
C TRP A 404 -18.55 -4.01 -4.01
N LEU A 405 -17.44 -4.51 -3.48
CA LEU A 405 -17.40 -5.55 -2.45
C LEU A 405 -17.87 -5.05 -1.08
N GLU A 406 -17.81 -3.74 -0.80
CA GLU A 406 -18.29 -3.17 0.47
C GLU A 406 -19.81 -3.34 0.64
N SER A 407 -20.59 -3.31 -0.44
CA SER A 407 -22.05 -3.47 -0.38
C SER A 407 -22.47 -4.91 -0.03
N ILE A 408 -21.55 -5.88 -0.10
CA ILE A 408 -21.81 -7.29 0.21
C ILE A 408 -20.91 -7.84 1.33
N ASP A 409 -20.06 -7.02 1.94
CA ASP A 409 -19.11 -7.43 2.98
C ASP A 409 -19.82 -8.08 4.19
N GLY A 410 -20.99 -7.56 4.55
CA GLY A 410 -21.83 -8.12 5.62
C GLY A 410 -22.30 -9.56 5.38
N LEU A 411 -22.28 -10.05 4.13
CA LEU A 411 -22.68 -11.41 3.76
C LEU A 411 -21.54 -12.43 3.93
N HIS A 412 -20.30 -11.98 4.07
CA HIS A 412 -19.12 -12.85 4.14
C HIS A 412 -19.23 -13.89 5.27
N PHE A 413 -19.59 -13.45 6.48
CA PHE A 413 -19.71 -14.35 7.63
C PHE A 413 -20.86 -15.36 7.49
N LEU A 414 -21.94 -14.97 6.81
CA LEU A 414 -23.06 -15.89 6.50
C LEU A 414 -22.66 -16.92 5.45
N GLY A 415 -21.83 -16.53 4.47
CA GLY A 415 -21.22 -17.45 3.52
C GLY A 415 -20.33 -18.50 4.21
N LEU A 416 -19.47 -18.07 5.14
CA LEU A 416 -18.65 -18.99 5.93
C LEU A 416 -19.50 -19.91 6.82
N LEU A 417 -20.57 -19.40 7.44
CA LEU A 417 -21.51 -20.20 8.23
C LEU A 417 -22.15 -21.30 7.37
N ALA A 418 -22.58 -20.98 6.14
CA ALA A 418 -23.14 -21.96 5.22
C ALA A 418 -22.16 -23.11 4.93
N ILE A 419 -20.89 -22.79 4.69
CA ILE A 419 -19.82 -23.77 4.48
C ILE A 419 -19.65 -24.67 5.71
N VAL A 420 -19.58 -24.10 6.91
CA VAL A 420 -19.42 -24.86 8.16
C VAL A 420 -20.61 -25.81 8.40
N LEU A 421 -21.84 -25.37 8.14
CA LEU A 421 -23.04 -26.19 8.31
C LEU A 421 -23.10 -27.36 7.31
N VAL A 422 -22.71 -27.13 6.05
CA VAL A 422 -22.60 -28.21 5.05
C VAL A 422 -21.48 -29.17 5.42
N PHE A 423 -20.30 -28.66 5.81
CA PHE A 423 -19.17 -29.47 6.25
C PHE A 423 -19.53 -30.36 7.45
N THR A 424 -20.27 -29.82 8.42
CA THR A 424 -20.76 -30.54 9.60
C THR A 424 -21.56 -31.80 9.23
N THR A 425 -22.33 -31.76 8.14
CA THR A 425 -23.08 -32.95 7.67
C THR A 425 -22.25 -33.99 6.96
N SER A 426 -21.10 -33.60 6.40
CA SER A 426 -20.23 -34.51 5.62
C SER A 426 -19.31 -35.37 6.50
N VAL A 427 -19.24 -35.09 7.81
CA VAL A 427 -18.32 -35.75 8.76
C VAL A 427 -18.91 -37.05 9.36
N LEU A 428 -20.18 -37.38 9.07
CA LEU A 428 -20.83 -38.57 9.65
C LEU A 428 -20.80 -39.79 8.72
N PRO A 429 -20.56 -41.01 9.25
CA PRO A 429 -20.65 -42.24 8.46
C PRO A 429 -22.11 -42.56 8.11
N ASP A 430 -22.36 -43.06 6.89
CA ASP A 430 -23.64 -43.71 6.55
C ASP A 430 -23.70 -45.09 7.24
N ASP A 431 -24.47 -45.21 8.32
CA ASP A 431 -24.75 -46.48 9.00
C ASP A 431 -25.74 -47.33 8.17
N ALA A 432 -25.28 -47.87 7.05
CA ALA A 432 -26.02 -48.87 6.26
C ALA A 432 -25.64 -50.33 6.59
N ARG A 433 -24.85 -50.59 7.67
CA ARG A 433 -24.14 -51.88 7.84
C ARG A 433 -24.56 -52.81 8.97
N THR A 434 -25.56 -52.50 9.81
CA THR A 434 -25.77 -53.25 11.07
C THR A 434 -27.16 -53.84 11.28
N GLY A 435 -27.91 -54.12 10.22
CA GLY A 435 -29.33 -54.49 10.30
C GLY A 435 -29.77 -55.86 9.78
N ALA A 436 -28.93 -56.89 9.68
CA ALA A 436 -29.41 -58.22 9.26
C ALA A 436 -28.61 -59.37 9.87
N ASN A 437 -28.80 -59.65 11.17
CA ASN A 437 -28.51 -60.96 11.74
C ASN A 437 -29.21 -61.10 13.10
N GLY A 438 -30.45 -61.57 13.09
CA GLY A 438 -31.14 -61.91 14.32
C GLY A 438 -32.58 -62.34 14.11
N SER A 439 -32.78 -63.64 13.82
CA SER A 439 -33.90 -64.47 14.33
C SER A 439 -34.16 -65.67 13.40
N GLU A 440 -33.62 -66.84 13.73
CA GLU A 440 -34.45 -68.02 14.02
C GLU A 440 -33.58 -69.18 14.51
N LYS A 441 -33.74 -69.51 15.80
CA LYS A 441 -33.33 -70.80 16.37
C LYS A 441 -34.63 -71.57 16.69
N SER A 442 -34.84 -72.64 15.91
CA SER A 442 -35.30 -74.01 16.29
C SER A 442 -36.62 -74.19 17.07
N PRO A 443 -37.27 -75.37 16.92
CA PRO A 443 -36.92 -76.42 17.86
C PRO A 443 -36.81 -77.83 17.24
N SER A 444 -36.04 -78.65 17.94
CA SER A 444 -35.87 -80.10 17.81
C SER A 444 -37.16 -80.89 18.05
N GLY A 445 -37.35 -81.94 17.23
CA GLY A 445 -38.25 -83.07 17.41
C GLY A 445 -37.97 -84.10 16.32
#